data_AF-A0A520QR51-F1
#
_entry.id   AF-A0A520QR51-F1
#
_cell.length_a   1.000
_cell.length_b   1.000
_cell.length_c   1.000
_cell.angle_alpha   90.00
_cell.angle_beta   90.00
_cell.angle_gamma   90.00
#
_symmetry.space_group_name_H-M   'P 1'
#
loop_
_entity.id
_entity.type
_entity.pdbx_description
1 polymer ?
#
loop_
_entity_poly.entity_id
_entity_poly.type
_entity_poly.pdbx_seq_one_letter_code
_entity_poly.pdbx_strand_id
1 'polypeptide(L)'
;GSFLDEAAQLAADGAYRAALRSLYLATLVSLDRRRLIAFDPHLTNWQYLRQMPRGDLRTAFHEFTRLFDHKWYGNEPTTEDDYARCRELATDIVRRAQERAA
;
A
#
# COMPACT_ATOMS: atom_id res chain seq x y z
N GLY A 1 -13.70 11.07 4.49
CA GLY A 1 -12.73 10.78 3.43
C GLY A 1 -11.81 9.70 3.91
N SER A 2 -11.82 8.56 3.23
CA SER A 2 -10.82 7.52 3.45
C SER A 2 -9.53 7.87 2.71
N PHE A 3 -8.39 7.28 3.11
CA PHE A 3 -7.14 7.40 2.35
C PHE A 3 -7.27 6.91 0.89
N LEU A 4 -8.23 6.02 0.62
CA LEU A 4 -8.51 5.54 -0.73
C LEU A 4 -9.20 6.62 -1.58
N ASP A 5 -10.15 7.36 -1.00
CA ASP A 5 -10.80 8.50 -1.67
C ASP A 5 -9.78 9.61 -1.96
N GLU A 6 -8.89 9.88 -0.99
CA GLU A 6 -7.80 10.85 -1.16
C GLU A 6 -6.83 10.42 -2.28
N ALA A 7 -6.44 9.14 -2.31
CA ALA A 7 -5.60 8.61 -3.39
C ALA A 7 -6.25 8.78 -4.77
N ALA A 8 -7.56 8.51 -4.88
CA ALA A 8 -8.30 8.68 -6.12
C ALA A 8 -8.35 10.14 -6.57
N GLN A 9 -8.62 11.07 -5.64
CA GLN A 9 -8.65 12.50 -5.94
C GLN A 9 -7.27 13.01 -6.40
N LEU A 10 -6.22 12.69 -5.65
CA LEU A 10 -4.85 13.10 -6.00
C LEU A 10 -4.40 12.54 -7.36
N ALA A 11 -4.80 11.31 -7.69
CA ALA A 11 -4.50 10.73 -8.98
C ALA A 11 -5.24 11.44 -10.13
N ALA A 12 -6.49 11.82 -9.92
CA ALA A 12 -7.27 12.60 -10.90
C ALA A 12 -6.64 13.98 -11.15
N ASP A 13 -6.01 14.56 -10.13
CA ASP A 13 -5.30 15.84 -10.22
C ASP A 13 -3.85 15.70 -10.77
N GLY A 14 -3.43 14.50 -11.18
CA GLY A 14 -2.08 14.21 -11.68
C GLY A 14 -0.99 14.18 -10.60
N ALA A 15 -1.36 14.28 -9.33
CA ALA A 15 -0.46 14.24 -8.19
C ALA A 15 -0.09 12.79 -7.78
N TYR A 16 0.42 12.00 -8.74
CA TYR A 16 0.63 10.55 -8.59
C TYR A 16 1.51 10.14 -7.40
N ARG A 17 2.53 10.94 -7.08
CA ARG A 17 3.40 10.67 -5.92
C ARG A 17 2.64 10.78 -4.61
N ALA A 18 1.78 11.79 -4.47
CA ALA A 18 0.93 11.97 -3.30
C ALA A 18 -0.18 10.90 -3.27
N ALA A 19 -0.78 10.61 -4.43
CA ALA A 19 -1.76 9.54 -4.58
C ALA A 19 -1.20 8.17 -4.14
N LEU A 20 0.04 7.86 -4.53
CA LEU A 20 0.76 6.65 -4.12
C LEU A 20 0.92 6.57 -2.59
N ARG A 21 1.23 7.69 -1.92
CA ARG A 21 1.31 7.74 -0.45
C ARG A 21 -0.02 7.42 0.20
N SER A 22 -1.10 8.10 -0.21
CA SER A 22 -2.42 7.86 0.36
C SER A 22 -2.89 6.42 0.08
N LEU A 23 -2.59 5.88 -1.11
CA LEU A 23 -2.88 4.48 -1.44
C LEU A 23 -2.15 3.50 -0.51
N TYR A 24 -0.86 3.71 -0.26
CA TYR A 24 -0.09 2.84 0.64
C TYR A 24 -0.65 2.89 2.09
N LEU A 25 -1.00 4.08 2.58
CA LEU A 25 -1.67 4.23 3.88
C LEU A 25 -3.03 3.54 3.92
N ALA A 26 -3.83 3.63 2.86
CA ALA A 26 -5.11 2.92 2.74
C ALA A 26 -4.92 1.39 2.83
N THR A 27 -3.86 0.86 2.22
CA THR A 27 -3.51 -0.56 2.31
C THR A 27 -3.12 -0.95 3.75
N LEU A 28 -2.28 -0.18 4.43
CA LEU A 28 -1.92 -0.43 5.83
C LEU A 28 -3.16 -0.46 6.74
N VAL A 29 -4.03 0.55 6.63
CA VAL A 29 -5.29 0.62 7.41
C VAL A 29 -6.19 -0.59 7.11
N SER A 30 -6.23 -1.04 5.85
CA SER A 30 -7.03 -2.21 5.47
C SER A 30 -6.49 -3.52 6.06
N LEU A 31 -5.17 -3.66 6.17
CA LEU A 31 -4.52 -4.81 6.81
C LEU A 31 -4.69 -4.78 8.34
N ASP A 32 -4.59 -3.59 8.94
CA ASP A 32 -4.77 -3.37 10.38
C ASP A 32 -6.20 -3.67 10.85
N ARG A 33 -7.22 -3.20 10.10
CA ARG A 33 -8.63 -3.54 10.35
C ARG A 33 -8.90 -5.05 10.37
N ARG A 34 -8.05 -5.83 9.69
CA ARG A 34 -8.12 -7.30 9.63
C ARG A 34 -7.20 -7.98 10.64
N ARG A 35 -6.51 -7.21 11.49
CA ARG A 35 -5.52 -7.67 12.49
C ARG A 35 -4.35 -8.45 11.88
N LEU A 36 -4.04 -8.19 10.60
CA LEU A 36 -2.90 -8.81 9.91
C LEU A 36 -1.59 -8.07 10.19
N ILE A 37 -1.70 -6.80 10.55
CA ILE A 37 -0.66 -5.95 11.12
C ILE A 37 -1.30 -5.13 12.25
N ALA A 38 -0.48 -4.51 13.09
CA ALA A 38 -0.84 -3.42 13.98
C ALA A 38 -0.25 -2.13 13.40
N PHE A 39 -1.11 -1.20 13.00
CA PHE A 39 -0.73 0.10 12.47
C PHE A 39 -0.13 0.97 13.59
N ASP A 40 1.09 1.46 13.38
CA ASP A 40 1.79 2.37 14.30
C ASP A 40 2.65 3.34 13.48
N PRO A 41 2.39 4.66 13.56
CA PRO A 41 3.10 5.66 12.76
C PRO A 41 4.63 5.70 12.99
N HIS A 42 5.15 5.09 14.06
CA HIS A 42 6.58 4.98 14.33
C HIS A 42 7.25 3.80 13.60
N LEU A 43 6.47 2.92 12.98
CA LEU A 43 6.99 1.77 12.24
C LEU A 43 7.33 2.14 10.79
N THR A 44 8.46 1.60 10.35
CA THR A 44 8.88 1.57 8.95
C THR A 44 8.05 0.58 8.13
N ASN A 45 8.03 0.77 6.81
CA ASN A 45 7.34 -0.12 5.87
C ASN A 45 7.78 -1.59 6.01
N TRP A 46 9.08 -1.80 6.22
CA TRP A 46 9.65 -3.14 6.45
C TRP A 46 9.27 -3.74 7.81
N GLN A 47 8.98 -2.92 8.83
CA GLN A 47 8.48 -3.41 10.11
C GLN A 47 7.07 -3.97 9.96
N TYR A 48 6.19 -3.33 9.20
CA TYR A 48 4.87 -3.90 8.87
C TYR A 48 4.97 -5.24 8.17
N LEU A 49 5.86 -5.35 7.17
CA LEU A 49 6.09 -6.61 6.45
C LEU A 49 6.54 -7.76 7.38
N ARG A 50 7.32 -7.45 8.42
CA ARG A 50 7.79 -8.44 9.41
C ARG A 50 6.69 -8.95 10.33
N GLN A 51 5.61 -8.20 10.53
CA GLN A 51 4.47 -8.66 11.32
C GLN A 51 3.66 -9.73 10.58
N MET A 52 3.69 -9.72 9.25
CA MET A 52 2.89 -10.62 8.43
C MET A 52 3.47 -12.05 8.43
N PRO A 53 2.62 -13.09 8.51
CA PRO A 53 3.07 -14.47 8.34
C PRO A 53 3.56 -14.72 6.91
N ARG A 54 4.36 -15.78 6.72
CA ARG A 54 4.80 -16.20 5.38
C ARG A 54 3.60 -16.57 4.50
N GLY A 55 3.74 -16.32 3.19
CA GLY A 55 2.76 -16.69 2.16
C GLY A 55 2.47 -15.55 1.18
N ASP A 56 1.54 -15.80 0.27
CA ASP A 56 1.34 -14.96 -0.93
C ASP A 56 0.93 -13.52 -0.62
N LEU A 57 0.19 -13.28 0.46
CA LEU A 57 -0.15 -11.94 0.89
C LEU A 57 1.09 -11.13 1.29
N ARG A 58 2.01 -11.76 2.03
CA ARG A 58 3.29 -11.13 2.42
C ARG A 58 4.16 -10.88 1.20
N THR A 59 4.16 -11.78 0.21
CA THR A 59 4.90 -11.59 -1.04
C THR A 59 4.38 -10.39 -1.83
N ALA A 60 3.06 -10.26 -1.99
CA ALA A 60 2.46 -9.10 -2.65
C ALA A 60 2.73 -7.79 -1.88
N PHE A 61 2.61 -7.81 -0.55
CA PHE A 61 2.91 -6.63 0.27
C PHE A 61 4.40 -6.25 0.26
N HIS A 62 5.31 -7.23 0.18
CA HIS A 62 6.74 -7.00 -0.02
C HIS A 62 7.01 -6.28 -1.35
N GLU A 63 6.39 -6.72 -2.43
CA GLU A 63 6.52 -6.07 -3.74
C GLU A 63 6.05 -4.61 -3.69
N PHE A 64 4.87 -4.38 -3.12
CA PHE A 64 4.34 -3.02 -2.99
C PHE A 64 5.23 -2.15 -2.09
N THR A 65 5.73 -2.68 -0.97
CA THR A 65 6.66 -1.97 -0.07
C THR A 65 7.96 -1.60 -0.78
N ARG A 66 8.52 -2.48 -1.61
CA ARG A 66 9.74 -2.19 -2.36
C ARG A 66 9.53 -1.07 -3.39
N LEU A 67 8.42 -1.11 -4.13
CA LEU A 67 8.07 -0.06 -5.09
C LEU A 67 7.83 1.28 -4.37
N PHE A 68 7.08 1.25 -3.27
CA PHE A 68 6.80 2.42 -2.48
C PHE A 68 8.10 3.05 -1.95
N ASP A 69 9.02 2.28 -1.40
CA ASP A 69 10.28 2.80 -0.87
C ASP A 69 11.13 3.45 -1.97
N HIS A 70 11.20 2.83 -3.15
CA HIS A 70 11.94 3.36 -4.28
C HIS A 70 11.37 4.69 -4.77
N LYS A 71 10.05 4.77 -4.92
CA LYS A 71 9.39 6.01 -5.33
C LYS A 71 9.46 7.06 -4.23
N TRP A 72 9.07 6.73 -3.01
CA TRP A 72 8.95 7.69 -1.90
C TRP A 72 10.31 8.12 -1.34
N TYR A 73 11.16 7.20 -0.90
CA TYR A 73 12.46 7.54 -0.30
C TYR A 73 13.57 7.73 -1.35
N GLY A 74 13.48 7.05 -2.49
CA GLY A 74 14.41 7.24 -3.62
C GLY A 74 14.16 8.51 -4.44
N ASN A 75 13.09 9.25 -4.14
CA ASN A 75 12.69 10.49 -4.81
C ASN A 75 12.53 10.37 -6.33
N GLU A 76 12.14 9.19 -6.81
CA GLU A 76 11.87 9.00 -8.23
C GLU A 76 10.55 9.66 -8.65
N PRO A 77 10.47 10.15 -9.89
CA PRO A 77 9.20 10.48 -10.51
C PRO A 77 8.24 9.28 -10.44
N THR A 78 7.02 9.55 -10.03
CA THR A 78 5.92 8.59 -10.07
C THR A 78 5.04 8.96 -11.25
N THR A 79 5.00 8.09 -12.26
CA THR A 79 4.14 8.27 -13.44
C THR A 79 2.73 7.76 -13.17
N GLU A 80 1.82 8.02 -14.12
CA GLU A 80 0.48 7.41 -14.11
C GLU A 80 0.56 5.88 -14.13
N ASP A 81 1.43 5.31 -14.97
CA ASP A 81 1.63 3.86 -15.08
C ASP A 81 2.17 3.26 -13.77
N ASP A 82 3.10 3.94 -13.11
CA ASP A 82 3.61 3.53 -11.80
C ASP A 82 2.48 3.49 -10.77
N TYR A 83 1.63 4.52 -10.76
CA TYR A 83 0.47 4.59 -9.86
C TYR A 83 -0.56 3.51 -10.19
N ALA A 84 -0.85 3.27 -11.47
CA ALA A 84 -1.78 2.23 -11.91
C ALA A 84 -1.32 0.83 -11.45
N ARG A 85 -0.03 0.51 -11.64
CA ARG A 85 0.57 -0.74 -11.13
C ARG A 85 0.46 -0.84 -9.61
N CYS A 86 0.73 0.24 -8.88
CA CYS A 86 0.61 0.24 -7.42
C CYS A 86 -0.84 0.04 -6.97
N ARG A 87 -1.82 0.59 -7.70
CA ARG A 87 -3.25 0.41 -7.44
C ARG A 87 -3.70 -1.03 -7.66
N GLU A 88 -3.20 -1.69 -8.69
CA GLU A 88 -3.46 -3.12 -8.93
C GLU A 88 -2.90 -3.98 -7.79
N LEU A 89 -1.66 -3.74 -7.38
CA LEU A 89 -1.03 -4.42 -6.24
C LEU A 89 -1.82 -4.19 -4.94
N ALA A 90 -2.19 -2.95 -4.64
CA ALA A 90 -2.98 -2.62 -3.47
C ALA A 90 -4.34 -3.34 -3.46
N THR A 91 -5.00 -3.41 -4.63
CA THR A 91 -6.28 -4.12 -4.80
C THR A 91 -6.12 -5.62 -4.54
N ASP A 92 -5.09 -6.24 -5.10
CA ASP A 92 -4.80 -7.67 -4.91
C ASP A 92 -4.42 -7.99 -3.45
N ILE A 93 -3.62 -7.14 -2.79
CA ILE A 93 -3.30 -7.28 -1.36
C ILE A 93 -4.58 -7.23 -0.51
N VAL A 94 -5.45 -6.25 -0.76
CA VAL A 94 -6.72 -6.12 -0.03
C VAL A 94 -7.58 -7.35 -0.28
N ARG A 95 -7.72 -7.82 -1.53
CA ARG A 95 -8.48 -9.03 -1.89
C ARG A 95 -7.97 -10.27 -1.14
N ARG A 96 -6.67 -10.56 -1.20
CA ARG A 96 -6.04 -11.69 -0.49
C ARG A 96 -6.20 -11.60 1.03
N ALA A 97 -6.20 -10.39 1.59
CA ALA A 97 -6.47 -10.16 3.00
C ALA A 97 -7.95 -10.45 3.37
N GLN A 98 -8.88 -10.37 2.41
CA GLN A 98 -10.27 -10.77 2.60
C GLN A 98 -10.45 -12.27 2.64
N GLU A 99 -9.78 -12.98 1.73
CA GLU A 99 -9.86 -14.43 1.61
C GLU A 99 -9.23 -15.16 2.81
N ARG A 100 -8.25 -14.56 3.49
CA ARG A 100 -7.63 -15.12 4.70
C ARG A 100 -8.48 -15.04 5.97
N ALA A 101 -9.51 -14.21 6.00
CA ALA A 101 -10.34 -13.97 7.17
C ALA A 101 -11.67 -14.76 7.15
N ALA A 102 -11.89 -15.57 6.10
CA ALA A 102 -12.98 -16.52 5.95
C ALA A 102 -12.50 -17.93 6.32
#